data_AF-A0A7F8PZK8-F1
#
_entry.id   AF-A0A7F8PZK8-F1
#
_cell.length_a   1.000
_cell.length_b   1.000
_cell.length_c   1.000
_cell.angle_alpha   90.00
_cell.angle_beta   90.00
_cell.angle_gamma   90.00
#
_symmetry.space_group_name_H-M   'P 1'
#
loop_
_entity.id
_entity.type
_entity.pdbx_description
1 polymer ?
#
loop_
_entity_poly.entity_id
_entity_poly.type
_entity_poly.pdbx_seq_one_letter_code
_entity_poly.pdbx_strand_id
1 'polypeptide(L)'
;MAAAILERMGALRIQNLRGKLALGLLSSHNVLPQSHIHTSGSLDISRRWEKKNKIVYPPQLPGEPRRPAEIYHCRRQIKYSKDKMWYLAKLIRGMSIDQALAQLEFSDKKGAQIIKELSRPQGEAST
;
A
#
# COMPACT_ATOMS: atom_id res chain seq x y z
N MET A 1 46.27 7.24 62.52
CA MET A 1 45.40 6.05 62.59
C MET A 1 45.20 5.58 61.16
N ALA A 2 46.00 4.62 60.66
CA ALA A 2 45.71 3.16 60.66
C ALA A 2 44.38 2.85 59.94
N ALA A 3 44.23 1.96 58.95
CA ALA A 3 45.04 0.94 58.27
C ALA A 3 44.31 0.65 56.91
N ALA A 4 44.96 0.40 55.77
CA ALA A 4 45.38 -0.93 55.26
C ALA A 4 44.14 -1.86 55.06
N ILE A 5 43.80 -2.53 53.94
CA ILE A 5 44.51 -3.43 53.00
C ILE A 5 43.38 -3.97 52.05
N LEU A 6 43.51 -3.86 50.73
CA LEU A 6 43.92 -4.91 49.77
C LEU A 6 42.92 -6.08 49.58
N GLU A 7 42.46 -6.20 48.33
CA GLU A 7 42.17 -7.40 47.55
C GLU A 7 41.37 -8.56 48.14
N ARG A 8 40.31 -8.96 47.41
CA ARG A 8 40.17 -10.38 47.06
C ARG A 8 39.40 -10.59 45.75
N MET A 9 40.16 -10.64 44.65
CA MET A 9 39.82 -11.47 43.49
C MET A 9 39.48 -12.91 43.93
N GLY A 10 38.36 -13.43 43.43
CA GLY A 10 37.96 -14.82 43.54
C GLY A 10 37.44 -15.31 42.19
N ALA A 11 38.35 -15.85 41.39
CA ALA A 11 38.06 -16.60 40.17
C ALA A 11 37.69 -18.06 40.48
N LEU A 12 37.37 -18.81 39.41
CA LEU A 12 37.17 -20.26 39.25
C LEU A 12 35.70 -20.76 39.31
N ARG A 13 35.26 -21.75 38.51
CA ARG A 13 35.84 -22.52 37.39
C ARG A 13 34.72 -23.39 36.78
N ILE A 14 34.94 -23.71 35.53
CA ILE A 14 34.13 -24.41 34.51
C ILE A 14 33.83 -25.89 34.88
N GLN A 15 32.73 -26.47 34.36
CA GLN A 15 32.62 -27.69 33.50
C GLN A 15 31.45 -28.66 33.78
N ASN A 16 30.63 -28.83 32.73
CA ASN A 16 30.08 -30.08 32.12
C ASN A 16 29.88 -31.36 32.95
N LEU A 17 28.69 -32.00 32.87
CA LEU A 17 28.52 -33.35 32.26
C LEU A 17 27.05 -33.84 32.21
N ARG A 18 26.56 -34.08 30.98
CA ARG A 18 25.87 -35.30 30.50
C ARG A 18 24.80 -35.97 31.39
N GLY A 19 23.52 -35.73 31.06
CA GLY A 19 22.41 -36.67 31.27
C GLY A 19 21.83 -37.11 29.92
N LYS A 20 21.69 -38.42 29.73
CA LYS A 20 21.39 -39.11 28.46
C LYS A 20 20.06 -39.88 28.62
N LEU A 21 19.32 -40.05 27.51
CA LEU A 21 18.21 -41.00 27.25
C LEU A 21 16.84 -40.60 27.86
N ALA A 22 15.68 -40.74 27.19
CA ALA A 22 15.29 -41.74 26.22
C ALA A 22 14.22 -41.24 25.21
N LEU A 23 14.19 -41.96 24.09
CA LEU A 23 13.29 -41.90 22.94
C LEU A 23 11.82 -42.19 23.33
N GLY A 24 10.87 -41.39 22.85
CA GLY A 24 9.43 -41.61 23.02
C GLY A 24 8.63 -41.04 21.84
N LEU A 25 7.80 -41.88 21.25
CA LEU A 25 7.23 -41.81 19.90
C LEU A 25 6.13 -40.75 19.69
N LEU A 26 6.10 -40.19 18.47
CA LEU A 26 4.97 -39.73 17.65
C LEU A 26 3.79 -39.00 18.35
N SER A 27 3.69 -37.68 18.17
CA SER A 27 2.41 -36.95 18.25
C SER A 27 2.20 -36.14 16.98
N SER A 28 1.10 -36.45 16.30
CA SER A 28 0.66 -35.93 15.01
C SER A 28 0.38 -34.43 15.09
N HIS A 29 1.14 -33.67 14.31
CA HIS A 29 0.88 -32.26 14.06
C HIS A 29 -0.34 -32.15 13.14
N ASN A 30 -1.53 -32.00 13.75
CA ASN A 30 -2.70 -31.51 13.04
C ASN A 30 -2.47 -30.03 12.69
N VAL A 31 -1.80 -29.78 11.57
CA VAL A 31 -1.74 -28.46 10.94
C VAL A 31 -3.11 -28.20 10.36
N LEU A 32 -3.97 -27.52 11.11
CA LEU A 32 -5.23 -26.99 10.58
C LEU A 32 -4.90 -26.09 9.37
N PRO A 33 -5.56 -26.27 8.22
CA PRO A 33 -5.36 -25.37 7.09
C PRO A 33 -5.85 -23.98 7.53
N GLN A 34 -4.91 -23.03 7.57
CA GLN A 34 -5.17 -21.63 7.81
C GLN A 34 -6.04 -21.12 6.66
N SER A 35 -7.36 -21.22 6.83
CA SER A 35 -8.32 -20.65 5.89
C SER A 35 -8.00 -19.16 5.79
N HIS A 36 -7.68 -18.72 4.58
CA HIS A 36 -7.32 -17.35 4.29
C HIS A 36 -8.58 -16.50 4.41
N ILE A 37 -8.93 -16.10 5.63
CA ILE A 37 -9.93 -15.06 5.87
C ILE A 37 -9.35 -13.77 5.30
N HIS A 38 -9.71 -13.47 4.07
CA HIS A 38 -9.46 -12.18 3.46
C HIS A 38 -10.38 -11.16 4.14
N THR A 39 -9.89 -10.53 5.21
CA THR A 39 -10.48 -9.28 5.71
C THR A 39 -10.25 -8.22 4.64
N SER A 40 -11.15 -8.14 3.65
CA SER A 40 -11.19 -6.99 2.74
C SER A 40 -11.57 -5.78 3.58
N GLY A 41 -10.58 -4.99 3.98
CA GLY A 41 -10.80 -3.75 4.71
C GLY A 41 -11.87 -2.92 4.01
N SER A 42 -12.81 -2.38 4.79
CA SER A 42 -13.93 -1.61 4.27
C SER A 42 -13.43 -0.52 3.29
N LEU A 43 -13.90 -0.59 2.05
CA LEU A 43 -13.57 0.37 0.99
C LEU A 43 -14.10 1.79 1.28
N ASP A 44 -14.89 1.96 2.34
CA ASP A 44 -15.40 3.24 2.84
C ASP A 44 -14.44 3.98 3.77
N ILE A 45 -13.38 3.34 4.29
CA ILE A 45 -12.59 3.88 5.41
C ILE A 45 -11.84 5.18 5.06
N SER A 46 -11.62 5.52 3.79
CA SER A 46 -11.09 6.84 3.47
C SER A 46 -11.45 7.35 2.06
N ARG A 47 -12.44 8.25 1.99
CA ARG A 47 -12.72 9.12 0.82
C ARG A 47 -11.67 10.24 0.66
N ARG A 48 -10.40 9.90 0.87
CA ARG A 48 -9.28 10.85 0.87
C ARG A 48 -9.01 11.41 -0.53
N TRP A 49 -9.21 10.61 -1.58
CA TRP A 49 -8.92 11.02 -2.95
C TRP A 49 -9.86 12.14 -3.41
N GLU A 50 -11.15 11.99 -3.17
CA GLU A 50 -12.19 12.97 -3.51
C GLU A 50 -12.08 14.24 -2.66
N LYS A 51 -11.58 14.11 -1.41
CA LYS A 51 -11.31 15.26 -0.55
C LYS A 51 -10.20 16.17 -1.07
N LYS A 52 -9.28 15.68 -1.91
CA LYS A 52 -8.19 16.50 -2.46
C LYS A 52 -8.71 17.63 -3.35
N ASN A 53 -9.80 17.41 -4.07
CA ASN A 53 -10.43 18.46 -4.89
C ASN A 53 -11.07 19.59 -4.07
N LYS A 54 -11.29 19.37 -2.75
CA LYS A 54 -11.87 20.38 -1.86
C LYS A 54 -10.81 21.30 -1.23
N ILE A 55 -9.53 21.09 -1.55
CA ILE A 55 -8.45 21.92 -1.05
C ILE A 55 -8.51 23.26 -1.77
N VAL A 56 -8.82 24.32 -1.02
CA VAL A 56 -8.77 25.69 -1.51
C VAL A 56 -7.42 26.28 -1.15
N TYR A 57 -6.67 26.70 -2.16
CA TYR A 57 -5.39 27.36 -1.97
C TYR A 57 -5.57 28.86 -1.73
N PRO A 58 -4.61 29.51 -1.04
CA PRO A 58 -4.61 30.96 -0.93
C PRO A 58 -4.48 31.64 -2.30
N PRO A 59 -4.95 32.90 -2.41
CA PRO A 59 -4.82 33.69 -3.63
C PRO A 59 -3.34 33.87 -4.01
N GLN A 60 -3.06 33.85 -5.31
CA GLN A 60 -1.73 34.10 -5.86
C GLN A 60 -1.42 35.59 -5.85
N LEU A 61 -0.17 35.95 -5.58
CA LEU A 61 0.31 37.33 -5.62
C LEU A 61 0.56 37.79 -7.07
N PRO A 62 0.48 39.10 -7.35
CA PRO A 62 0.84 39.62 -8.66
C PRO A 62 2.33 39.38 -8.93
N GLY A 63 2.64 38.64 -10.00
CA GLY A 63 4.00 38.28 -10.40
C GLY A 63 4.39 36.81 -10.14
N GLU A 64 3.56 36.05 -9.43
CA GLU A 64 3.76 34.61 -9.29
C GLU A 64 3.39 33.86 -10.58
N PRO A 65 4.08 32.75 -10.92
CA PRO A 65 3.73 31.93 -12.07
C PRO A 65 2.37 31.26 -11.86
N ARG A 66 1.63 31.05 -12.96
CA ARG A 66 0.32 30.41 -12.94
C ARG A 66 0.43 28.98 -12.39
N ARG A 67 -0.18 28.72 -11.23
CA ARG A 67 -0.28 27.37 -10.66
C ARG A 67 -1.07 26.43 -11.58
N PRO A 68 -0.59 25.22 -11.92
CA PRO A 68 -1.36 24.25 -12.68
C PRO A 68 -2.55 23.74 -11.86
N ALA A 69 -3.65 23.39 -12.53
CA ALA A 69 -4.82 22.80 -11.89
C ALA A 69 -4.61 21.29 -11.71
N GLU A 70 -4.67 20.80 -10.47
CA GLU A 70 -4.64 19.38 -10.16
C GLU A 70 -6.06 18.85 -10.02
N ILE A 71 -6.39 17.80 -10.76
CA ILE A 71 -7.73 17.19 -10.76
C ILE A 71 -7.60 15.74 -10.28
N TYR A 72 -8.31 15.40 -9.21
CA TYR A 72 -8.33 14.05 -8.65
C TYR A 72 -9.69 13.39 -8.92
N HIS A 73 -9.72 12.31 -9.69
CA HIS A 73 -10.93 11.54 -9.95
C HIS A 73 -10.71 10.04 -9.71
N CYS A 74 -11.74 9.33 -9.24
CA CYS A 74 -11.69 7.87 -9.06
C CYS A 74 -13.09 7.25 -9.14
N ARG A 75 -13.14 5.97 -9.49
CA ARG A 75 -14.35 5.13 -9.40
C ARG A 75 -14.10 3.96 -8.46
N ARG A 76 -15.11 3.68 -7.64
CA ARG A 76 -15.07 2.64 -6.61
C ARG A 76 -15.84 1.40 -7.07
N GLN A 77 -15.63 0.29 -6.36
CA GLN A 77 -16.37 -0.96 -6.54
C GLN A 77 -16.34 -1.49 -7.98
N ILE A 78 -15.15 -1.49 -8.58
CA ILE A 78 -14.96 -2.03 -9.92
C ILE A 78 -14.76 -3.53 -9.84
N LYS A 79 -15.69 -4.31 -10.41
CA LYS A 79 -15.52 -5.76 -10.57
C LYS A 79 -14.50 -6.05 -11.68
N TYR A 80 -13.23 -6.04 -11.29
CA TYR A 80 -12.06 -6.37 -12.12
C TYR A 80 -10.83 -6.66 -11.25
N SER A 81 -9.80 -7.30 -11.81
CA SER A 81 -8.54 -7.56 -11.09
C SER A 81 -7.72 -6.27 -10.95
N LYS A 82 -7.17 -6.05 -9.75
CA LYS A 82 -6.27 -4.92 -9.45
C LYS A 82 -5.00 -4.93 -10.31
N ASP A 83 -4.43 -6.11 -10.57
CA ASP A 83 -3.14 -6.23 -11.26
C ASP A 83 -3.32 -5.90 -12.74
N LYS A 84 -4.40 -6.42 -13.35
CA LYS A 84 -4.77 -6.08 -14.74
C LYS A 84 -5.09 -4.60 -14.90
N MET A 85 -5.71 -3.97 -13.90
CA MET A 85 -5.96 -2.53 -13.89
C MET A 85 -4.65 -1.73 -13.80
N TRP A 86 -3.70 -2.18 -12.99
CA TRP A 86 -2.40 -1.53 -12.85
C TRP A 86 -1.60 -1.50 -14.16
N TYR A 87 -1.61 -2.60 -14.93
CA TYR A 87 -0.97 -2.61 -16.25
C TYR A 87 -1.57 -1.56 -17.21
N LEU A 88 -2.90 -1.40 -17.21
CA LEU A 88 -3.55 -0.37 -18.01
C LEU A 88 -3.20 1.05 -17.51
N ALA A 89 -3.19 1.26 -16.21
CA ALA A 89 -2.81 2.54 -15.61
C ALA A 89 -1.33 2.89 -15.90
N LYS A 90 -0.44 1.89 -15.95
CA LYS A 90 0.96 2.06 -16.29
C LYS A 90 1.14 2.42 -17.77
N LEU A 91 0.31 1.86 -18.66
CA LEU A 91 0.32 2.15 -20.10
C LEU A 91 0.05 3.63 -20.39
N ILE A 92 -0.97 4.21 -19.76
CA ILE A 92 -1.38 5.60 -20.01
C ILE A 92 -0.59 6.65 -19.21
N ARG A 93 0.31 6.22 -18.32
CA ARG A 93 1.05 7.14 -17.45
C ARG A 93 2.03 7.96 -18.28
N GLY A 94 1.86 9.28 -18.25
CA GLY A 94 2.73 10.23 -18.96
C GLY A 94 2.29 10.54 -20.39
N MET A 95 1.18 9.97 -20.86
CA MET A 95 0.54 10.37 -22.11
C MET A 95 -0.35 11.60 -21.90
N SER A 96 -0.58 12.37 -22.97
CA SER A 96 -1.65 13.37 -22.97
C SER A 96 -3.03 12.69 -22.89
N ILE A 97 -4.06 13.45 -22.51
CA ILE A 97 -5.42 12.92 -22.38
C ILE A 97 -5.91 12.33 -23.70
N ASP A 98 -5.69 13.04 -24.80
CA ASP A 98 -6.14 12.61 -26.14
C ASP A 98 -5.42 11.35 -26.62
N GLN A 99 -4.10 11.27 -26.39
CA GLN A 99 -3.32 10.08 -26.71
C GLN A 99 -3.75 8.88 -25.87
N ALA A 100 -4.00 9.08 -24.57
CA ALA A 100 -4.49 8.02 -23.69
C ALA A 100 -5.88 7.52 -24.14
N LEU A 101 -6.79 8.42 -24.53
CA LEU A 101 -8.11 8.06 -25.04
C LEU A 101 -8.02 7.25 -26.34
N ALA A 102 -7.16 7.67 -27.27
CA ALA A 102 -6.92 6.92 -28.51
C ALA A 102 -6.37 5.51 -28.22
N GLN A 103 -5.42 5.36 -27.30
CA GLN A 103 -4.88 4.04 -26.93
C GLN A 103 -5.91 3.14 -26.24
N LEU A 104 -6.77 3.71 -25.40
CA LEU A 104 -7.81 2.96 -24.68
C LEU A 104 -8.99 2.58 -25.57
N GLU A 105 -9.25 3.33 -26.65
CA GLU A 105 -10.33 3.06 -27.60
C GLU A 105 -10.13 1.74 -28.37
N PHE A 106 -8.90 1.40 -28.70
CA PHE A 106 -8.56 0.17 -29.43
C PHE A 106 -8.22 -1.01 -28.52
N SER A 107 -8.46 -0.92 -27.21
CA SER A 107 -8.17 -2.01 -26.29
C SER A 107 -9.42 -2.83 -25.96
N ASP A 108 -9.41 -4.12 -26.29
CA ASP A 108 -10.52 -5.07 -26.02
C ASP A 108 -10.69 -5.44 -24.53
N LYS A 109 -9.95 -4.78 -23.64
CA LYS A 109 -9.97 -5.07 -22.21
C LYS A 109 -11.15 -4.33 -21.56
N LYS A 110 -11.96 -5.05 -20.78
CA LYS A 110 -13.02 -4.43 -19.94
C LYS A 110 -12.51 -3.25 -19.10
N GLY A 111 -11.29 -3.35 -18.56
CA GLY A 111 -10.67 -2.27 -17.79
C GLY A 111 -10.43 -1.00 -18.60
N ALA A 112 -10.18 -1.11 -19.91
CA ALA A 112 -9.91 0.04 -20.77
C ALA A 112 -11.17 0.89 -20.98
N GLN A 113 -12.33 0.26 -21.20
CA GLN A 113 -13.61 0.96 -21.29
C GLN A 113 -13.92 1.75 -20.00
N ILE A 114 -13.64 1.16 -18.84
CA ILE A 114 -13.83 1.82 -17.54
C ILE A 114 -12.90 3.03 -17.40
N ILE A 115 -11.63 2.90 -17.77
CA ILE A 115 -10.67 4.02 -17.71
C ILE A 115 -11.04 5.11 -18.73
N LYS A 116 -11.52 4.75 -19.93
CA LYS A 116 -11.98 5.71 -20.95
C LYS A 116 -13.12 6.58 -20.41
N GLU A 117 -14.10 5.97 -19.76
CA GLU A 117 -15.21 6.67 -19.09
C GLU A 117 -14.71 7.63 -18.00
N LEU A 118 -13.72 7.19 -17.21
CA LEU A 118 -13.13 8.00 -16.13
C LEU A 118 -12.24 9.15 -16.61
N SER A 119 -11.61 8.98 -17.77
CA SER A 119 -10.70 9.97 -18.36
C SER A 119 -11.46 11.01 -19.17
N ARG A 120 -12.70 10.72 -19.58
CA ARG A 120 -13.55 11.69 -20.26
C ARG A 120 -13.91 12.83 -19.29
N PRO A 121 -13.81 14.10 -19.71
CA PRO A 121 -14.19 15.24 -18.89
C PRO A 121 -15.63 15.09 -18.38
N GLN A 122 -15.82 15.12 -17.07
CA GLN A 122 -17.13 15.16 -16.42
C GLN A 122 -17.57 16.63 -16.31
N GLY A 123 -17.76 17.28 -17.46
CA GLY A 123 -18.02 18.72 -17.58
C GLY A 123 -19.50 19.12 -17.67
N GLU A 124 -20.44 18.19 -17.42
CA GLU A 124 -21.89 18.44 -17.49
C GLU A 124 -22.62 18.07 -16.18
N ALA A 125 -21.91 18.01 -15.06
CA ALA A 125 -22.55 17.84 -13.76
C ALA A 125 -22.81 19.21 -13.12
N SER A 126 -24.04 19.70 -13.31
CA SER A 126 -24.72 20.77 -12.54
C SER A 126 -24.15 22.20 -12.64
N THR A 127 -24.72 22.94 -13.60
CA THR A 127 -25.12 24.35 -13.41
C THR A 127 -26.22 24.45 -12.37
#